data_AF-Q84CV1-F1
#
_entry.id   AF-Q84CV1-F1
#
_cell.length_a   1.000
_cell.length_b   1.000
_cell.length_c   1.000
_cell.angle_alpha   90.00
_cell.angle_beta   90.00
_cell.angle_gamma   90.00
#
_symmetry.space_group_name_H-M   'P 1'
#
loop_
_entity.id
_entity.type
_entity.pdbx_description
1 polymer ?
#
loop_
_entity_poly.entity_id
_entity_poly.type
_entity_poly.pdbx_seq_one_letter_code
_entity_poly.pdbx_strand_id
1 'polypeptide(L)'
;IQSDDRTWTDTNRDNIAQETEIGPSNNAAFGLPFLSRRPDPDGLDREYDIETSLAIQHELMRGLSVSGSWFRRSRLNELRTDNQLISFADYFPVNVYSPIDGEEITVYNLNQDKRARFSRSTPTPQTATSVPGSTTGSSSG
;
A
#
# COMPACT_ATOMS: atom_id res chain seq x y z
N ILE A 1 -3.60 6.04 -13.54
CA ILE A 1 -4.52 5.52 -14.58
C ILE A 1 -5.94 5.73 -14.08
N GLN A 2 -6.82 6.25 -14.92
CA GLN A 2 -8.23 6.46 -14.60
C GLN A 2 -9.02 5.41 -15.37
N SER A 3 -9.83 4.61 -14.67
CA SER A 3 -10.73 3.62 -15.27
C SER A 3 -12.18 4.11 -15.17
N ASP A 4 -13.00 3.70 -16.12
CA ASP A 4 -14.44 3.92 -16.13
C ASP A 4 -15.10 2.61 -16.61
N ASP A 5 -15.85 1.98 -15.71
CA ASP A 5 -16.55 0.73 -15.99
C ASP A 5 -18.05 1.00 -15.96
N ARG A 6 -18.76 0.62 -17.02
CA ARG A 6 -20.20 0.88 -17.15
C ARG A 6 -20.97 -0.41 -17.31
N THR A 7 -22.17 -0.43 -16.76
CA THR A 7 -23.11 -1.54 -16.97
C THR A 7 -23.60 -1.51 -18.40
N TRP A 8 -23.48 -2.62 -19.12
CA TRP A 8 -24.11 -2.81 -20.42
C TRP A 8 -25.37 -3.66 -20.25
N THR A 9 -26.48 -3.24 -20.89
CA THR A 9 -27.73 -4.01 -20.94
C THR A 9 -28.17 -4.10 -22.39
N ASP A 10 -27.99 -5.28 -22.99
CA ASP A 10 -28.39 -5.61 -24.35
C ASP A 10 -29.93 -5.57 -24.48
N THR A 11 -30.45 -4.42 -24.88
CA THR A 11 -31.88 -4.13 -24.91
C THR A 11 -32.50 -4.59 -26.22
N ASN A 12 -31.72 -4.55 -27.30
CA ASN A 12 -32.18 -4.92 -28.65
C ASN A 12 -31.79 -6.35 -29.07
N ARG A 13 -31.01 -7.06 -28.24
CA ARG A 13 -30.55 -8.46 -28.42
C ARG A 13 -29.63 -8.67 -29.62
N ASP A 14 -28.88 -7.65 -30.01
CA ASP A 14 -27.93 -7.77 -31.12
C ASP A 14 -26.50 -8.08 -30.65
N ASN A 15 -26.26 -8.14 -29.33
CA ASN A 15 -24.97 -8.40 -28.69
C ASN A 15 -23.86 -7.43 -29.15
N ILE A 16 -24.25 -6.21 -29.56
CA ILE A 16 -23.36 -5.12 -29.93
C ILE A 16 -23.63 -3.97 -28.96
N ALA A 17 -22.60 -3.53 -28.26
CA ALA A 17 -22.72 -2.40 -27.35
C ALA A 17 -23.06 -1.11 -28.11
N GLN A 18 -24.24 -0.54 -27.85
CA GLN A 18 -24.67 0.75 -28.38
C GLN A 18 -24.77 1.80 -27.27
N GLU A 19 -24.62 3.09 -27.59
CA GLU A 19 -24.61 4.17 -26.59
C GLU A 19 -25.85 4.16 -25.68
N THR A 20 -27.02 3.85 -26.23
CA THR A 20 -28.29 3.76 -25.50
C THR A 20 -28.38 2.58 -24.52
N GLU A 21 -27.47 1.62 -24.63
CA GLU A 21 -27.41 0.40 -23.81
C GLU A 21 -26.33 0.48 -22.73
N ILE A 22 -25.55 1.56 -22.72
CA ILE A 22 -24.49 1.78 -21.76
C ILE A 22 -25.03 2.67 -20.64
N GLY A 23 -24.99 2.13 -19.43
CA GLY A 23 -25.38 2.84 -18.22
C GLY A 23 -24.47 4.05 -17.93
N PRO A 24 -24.84 4.88 -16.94
CA PRO A 24 -24.05 6.04 -16.57
C PRO A 24 -22.62 5.67 -16.18
N SER A 25 -21.68 6.60 -16.38
CA SER A 25 -20.29 6.45 -15.95
C SER A 25 -20.20 6.22 -14.45
N ASN A 26 -19.41 5.21 -14.02
CA ASN A 26 -19.10 5.02 -12.61
C ASN A 26 -18.05 6.02 -12.11
N ASN A 27 -17.35 6.67 -13.04
CA ASN A 27 -16.32 7.67 -12.78
C ASN A 27 -16.72 9.05 -13.30
N ALA A 28 -17.50 9.79 -12.52
CA ALA A 28 -17.93 11.15 -12.85
C ALA A 28 -16.77 12.15 -13.09
N ALA A 29 -15.53 11.80 -12.74
CA ALA A 29 -14.35 12.62 -12.97
C ALA A 29 -13.54 12.20 -14.21
N PHE A 30 -14.04 11.25 -15.02
CA PHE A 30 -13.34 10.74 -16.21
C PHE A 30 -12.97 11.86 -17.18
N GLY A 31 -11.68 11.96 -17.53
CA GLY A 31 -11.17 12.99 -18.45
C GLY A 31 -10.92 14.38 -17.85
N LEU A 32 -11.21 14.59 -16.55
CA LEU A 32 -10.80 15.79 -15.84
C LEU A 32 -9.34 15.66 -15.35
N PRO A 33 -8.59 16.77 -15.22
CA PRO A 33 -7.27 16.75 -14.60
C PRO A 33 -7.42 16.31 -13.14
N PHE A 34 -7.21 15.03 -12.92
CA PHE A 34 -7.40 14.41 -11.63
C PHE A 34 -6.23 14.71 -10.71
N LEU A 35 -6.30 15.85 -10.02
CA LEU A 35 -5.43 16.17 -8.87
C LEU A 35 -5.87 15.31 -7.67
N SER A 36 -5.71 13.99 -7.77
CA SER A 36 -6.03 13.10 -6.66
C SER A 36 -5.04 13.20 -5.53
N ARG A 37 -3.80 13.61 -5.78
CA ARG A 37 -2.77 13.72 -4.75
C ARG A 37 -2.73 15.14 -4.23
N ARG A 38 -3.32 15.33 -3.06
CA ARG A 38 -3.21 16.59 -2.32
C ARG A 38 -2.13 16.42 -1.25
N PRO A 39 -1.26 17.43 -1.05
CA PRO A 39 -0.42 17.50 0.14
C PRO A 39 -1.30 17.41 1.40
N ASP A 40 -0.76 16.86 2.48
CA ASP A 40 -1.43 16.95 3.78
C ASP A 40 -1.76 18.43 4.08
N PRO A 41 -3.01 18.79 4.43
CA PRO A 41 -3.33 20.13 4.89
C PRO A 41 -2.48 20.58 6.09
N ASP A 42 -1.98 19.65 6.91
CA ASP A 42 -1.15 19.94 8.08
C ASP A 42 0.35 20.11 7.72
N GLY A 43 0.70 19.93 6.44
CA GLY A 43 2.07 20.09 5.91
C GLY A 43 2.80 18.76 5.70
N LEU A 44 3.89 18.82 4.93
CA LEU A 44 4.74 17.65 4.65
C LEU A 44 6.07 17.82 5.37
N ASP A 45 6.38 16.90 6.28
CA ASP A 45 7.71 16.80 6.86
C ASP A 45 8.67 16.07 5.92
N ARG A 46 9.96 16.40 6.04
CA ARG A 46 11.01 15.71 5.27
C ARG A 46 11.23 14.31 5.83
N GLU A 47 11.26 13.32 4.95
CA GLU A 47 11.68 11.94 5.25
C GLU A 47 13.16 11.92 5.68
N TYR A 48 13.48 11.18 6.75
CA TYR A 48 14.85 11.01 7.22
C TYR A 48 15.09 9.64 7.85
N ASP A 49 16.34 9.18 7.72
CA ASP A 49 16.82 7.93 8.28
C ASP A 49 17.89 8.20 9.33
N ILE A 50 17.80 7.50 10.47
CA ILE A 50 18.83 7.47 11.51
C ILE A 50 19.49 6.10 11.46
N GLU A 51 20.79 6.08 11.16
CA GLU A 51 21.62 4.88 11.16
C GLU A 51 22.71 4.99 12.23
N THR A 52 22.92 3.91 12.99
CA THR A 52 23.97 3.81 14.00
C THR A 52 24.73 2.50 13.81
N SER A 53 26.06 2.60 13.74
CA SER A 53 26.95 1.46 13.61
C SER A 53 28.01 1.47 14.71
N LEU A 54 28.35 0.29 15.21
CA LEU A 54 29.43 0.06 16.17
C LEU A 54 30.27 -1.11 15.65
N ALA A 55 31.59 -0.93 15.56
CA ALA A 55 32.51 -1.99 15.14
C ALA A 55 33.68 -2.07 16.12
N ILE A 56 34.02 -3.28 16.54
CA ILE A 56 35.15 -3.59 17.42
C ILE A 56 36.01 -4.64 16.72
N GLN A 57 37.32 -4.42 16.72
CA GLN A 57 38.30 -5.39 16.23
C GLN A 57 39.40 -5.55 17.28
N HIS A 58 39.83 -6.80 17.50
CA HIS A 58 40.91 -7.12 18.43
C HIS A 58 41.78 -8.26 17.89
N GLU A 59 43.10 -8.07 17.94
CA GLU A 59 44.07 -9.14 17.72
C GLU A 59 44.31 -9.86 19.05
N LEU A 60 43.98 -11.15 19.09
CA LEU A 60 44.12 -11.97 20.31
C LEU A 60 45.54 -12.52 20.45
N MET A 61 46.14 -12.89 19.32
CA MET A 61 47.51 -13.40 19.22
C MET A 61 47.97 -13.29 17.76
N ARG A 62 49.27 -13.41 17.52
CA ARG A 62 49.83 -13.32 16.17
C ARG A 62 49.17 -14.35 15.25
N GLY A 63 48.46 -13.87 14.24
CA GLY A 63 47.71 -14.68 13.26
C GLY A 63 46.23 -14.89 13.60
N LEU A 64 45.75 -14.52 14.79
CA LEU A 64 44.34 -14.66 15.18
C LEU A 64 43.72 -13.31 15.56
N SER A 65 42.67 -12.94 14.84
CA SER A 65 41.89 -11.73 15.12
C SER A 65 40.41 -12.01 15.21
N VAL A 66 39.73 -11.22 16.03
CA VAL A 66 38.27 -11.22 16.16
C VAL A 66 37.72 -9.84 15.83
N SER A 67 36.59 -9.82 15.14
CA SER A 67 35.85 -8.60 14.87
C SER A 67 34.36 -8.81 15.12
N GLY A 68 33.70 -7.76 15.57
CA GLY A 68 32.26 -7.72 15.79
C GLY A 68 31.70 -6.38 15.38
N SER A 69 30.61 -6.39 14.64
CA SER A 69 29.91 -5.19 14.20
C SER A 69 28.43 -5.27 14.56
N TRP A 70 27.85 -4.14 14.93
CA TRP A 70 26.44 -3.95 15.24
C TRP A 70 25.88 -2.78 14.43
N PHE A 71 24.69 -2.96 13.86
CA PHE A 71 24.04 -1.96 13.02
C PHE A 71 22.58 -1.79 13.46
N ARG A 72 22.09 -0.56 13.53
CA ARG A 72 20.66 -0.25 13.77
C ARG A 72 20.21 0.91 12.88
N ARG A 73 19.03 0.75 12.26
CA ARG A 73 18.40 1.78 11.42
C ARG A 73 16.95 2.03 11.84
N SER A 74 16.56 3.30 11.84
CA SER A 74 15.19 3.76 12.02
C SER A 74 14.83 4.70 10.87
N ARG A 75 13.72 4.43 10.18
CA ARG A 75 13.17 5.31 9.13
C ARG A 75 12.03 6.12 9.71
N LEU A 76 12.04 7.42 9.50
CA LEU A 76 11.06 8.35 10.01
C LEU A 76 10.51 9.21 8.89
N ASN A 77 9.27 9.66 9.06
CA ASN A 77 8.63 10.56 8.13
C ASN A 77 8.42 10.00 6.72
N GLU A 78 8.18 8.70 6.64
CA GLU A 78 7.91 8.00 5.38
C GLU A 78 6.59 8.50 4.76
N LEU A 79 6.67 8.95 3.51
CA LEU A 79 5.52 9.47 2.77
C LEU A 79 4.60 8.33 2.37
N ARG A 80 3.45 8.24 3.03
CA ARG A 80 2.39 7.31 2.65
C ARG A 80 1.35 8.01 1.80
N THR A 81 0.64 7.26 0.97
CA THR A 81 -0.50 7.77 0.22
C THR A 81 -1.73 6.94 0.49
N ASP A 82 -2.77 7.56 1.04
CA ASP A 82 -4.01 6.88 1.48
C ASP A 82 -5.24 7.43 0.74
N ASN A 83 -6.19 6.54 0.43
CA ASN A 83 -7.45 6.93 -0.21
C ASN A 83 -8.48 7.35 0.85
N GLN A 84 -8.71 8.65 1.01
CA GLN A 84 -9.65 9.19 2.00
C GLN A 84 -11.14 8.95 1.67
N LEU A 85 -11.47 8.47 0.47
CA LEU A 85 -12.86 8.23 0.05
C LEU A 85 -13.34 6.79 0.27
N ILE A 86 -12.44 5.91 0.73
CA ILE A 86 -12.71 4.51 1.03
C ILE A 86 -12.36 4.24 2.48
N SER A 87 -13.29 3.62 3.20
CA SER A 87 -13.15 3.18 4.58
C SER A 87 -13.57 1.72 4.73
N PHE A 88 -13.30 1.11 5.88
CA PHE A 88 -13.74 -0.26 6.15
C PHE A 88 -15.27 -0.43 6.09
N ALA A 89 -16.04 0.62 6.33
CA ALA A 89 -17.50 0.60 6.23
C ALA A 89 -18.03 0.50 4.79
N ASP A 90 -17.18 0.77 3.79
CA ASP A 90 -17.54 0.67 2.37
C ASP A 90 -17.47 -0.77 1.84
N TYR A 91 -17.06 -1.72 2.67
CA TYR A 91 -16.99 -3.14 2.35
C TYR A 91 -18.22 -3.87 2.89
N PHE A 92 -18.78 -4.75 2.08
CA PHE A 92 -19.91 -5.62 2.46
C PHE A 92 -19.51 -7.09 2.38
N PRO A 93 -20.03 -7.94 3.28
CA PRO A 93 -19.73 -9.37 3.28
C PRO A 93 -20.39 -10.05 2.06
N VAL A 94 -19.65 -10.96 1.45
CA VAL A 94 -20.07 -11.86 0.39
C VAL A 94 -19.63 -13.26 0.79
N ASN A 95 -20.57 -14.20 0.72
CA ASN A 95 -20.31 -15.57 1.08
C ASN A 95 -19.80 -16.33 -0.14
N VAL A 96 -18.60 -16.89 -0.02
CA VAL A 96 -17.97 -17.71 -1.05
C VAL A 96 -17.78 -19.10 -0.48
N TYR A 97 -18.13 -20.12 -1.25
CA TYR A 97 -17.97 -21.50 -0.82
C TYR A 97 -16.65 -22.05 -1.31
N SER A 98 -15.90 -22.70 -0.42
CA SER A 98 -14.68 -23.41 -0.77
C SER A 98 -15.00 -24.54 -1.77
N PRO A 99 -14.26 -24.66 -2.87
CA PRO A 99 -14.50 -25.70 -3.88
C PRO A 99 -14.02 -27.09 -3.43
N ILE A 100 -13.33 -27.19 -2.29
CA ILE A 100 -12.73 -28.43 -1.78
C ILE A 100 -13.69 -29.14 -0.81
N ASP A 101 -14.33 -28.39 0.07
CA ASP A 101 -15.11 -28.90 1.20
C ASP A 101 -16.49 -28.24 1.35
N GLY A 102 -16.79 -27.19 0.58
CA GLY A 102 -18.06 -26.48 0.65
C GLY A 102 -18.22 -25.60 1.90
N GLU A 103 -17.14 -25.37 2.67
CA GLU A 103 -17.20 -24.45 3.79
C GLU A 103 -17.45 -23.01 3.33
N GLU A 104 -18.25 -22.28 4.11
CA GLU A 104 -18.58 -20.88 3.85
C GLU A 104 -17.44 -19.97 4.33
N ILE A 105 -16.88 -19.21 3.39
CA ILE A 105 -15.83 -18.23 3.63
C ILE A 105 -16.45 -16.85 3.43
N THR A 106 -16.51 -16.05 4.49
CA THR A 106 -16.92 -14.64 4.39
C THR A 106 -15.79 -13.82 3.80
N VAL A 107 -15.99 -13.31 2.58
CA VAL A 107 -15.10 -12.39 1.89
C VAL A 107 -15.72 -11.00 1.88
N TYR A 108 -14.92 -9.94 1.94
CA TYR A 108 -15.43 -8.57 1.92
C TYR A 108 -15.19 -7.93 0.55
N ASN A 109 -16.28 -7.52 -0.11
CA ASN A 109 -16.21 -6.85 -1.41
C ASN A 109 -16.45 -5.34 -1.24
N LEU A 110 -15.72 -4.52 -2.00
CA LEU A 110 -15.90 -3.07 -2.00
C LEU A 110 -17.19 -2.71 -2.74
N ASN A 111 -17.99 -1.83 -2.14
CA ASN A 111 -19.19 -1.26 -2.77
C ASN A 111 -18.84 -0.68 -4.16
N GLN A 112 -19.61 -1.08 -5.17
CA GLN A 112 -19.40 -0.70 -6.56
C GLN A 112 -19.36 0.82 -6.76
N ASP A 113 -20.17 1.57 -6.02
CA ASP A 113 -20.23 3.04 -6.08
C ASP A 113 -18.95 3.73 -5.57
N LYS A 114 -18.10 2.98 -4.87
CA LYS A 114 -16.81 3.47 -4.34
C LYS A 114 -15.60 3.03 -5.17
N ARG A 115 -15.74 2.11 -6.12
CA ARG A 115 -14.61 1.55 -6.91
C ARG A 115 -13.85 2.61 -7.74
N ALA A 116 -14.55 3.63 -8.21
CA ALA A 116 -13.96 4.75 -8.96
C ALA A 116 -13.67 5.99 -8.10
N ARG A 117 -13.98 5.95 -6.79
CA ARG A 117 -13.77 7.07 -5.86
C ARG A 117 -12.36 7.03 -5.32
N PHE A 118 -11.60 8.07 -5.61
CA PHE A 118 -10.21 8.07 -5.27
C PHE A 118 -9.73 9.48 -4.89
N SER A 119 -9.23 9.62 -3.65
CA SER A 119 -8.65 10.86 -3.13
C SER A 119 -7.42 10.50 -2.31
N ARG A 120 -6.22 10.75 -2.86
CA ARG A 120 -4.94 10.55 -2.18
C ARG A 120 -4.65 11.75 -1.29
N SER A 121 -4.83 11.60 0.02
CA SER A 121 -4.01 12.40 0.91
C SER A 121 -2.64 11.75 1.02
N THR A 122 -1.60 12.54 1.13
CA THR A 122 -0.30 12.05 1.61
C THR A 122 -0.25 12.36 3.09
N PRO A 123 -0.78 11.52 3.99
CA PRO A 123 -0.82 11.85 5.41
C PRO A 123 0.58 11.93 6.02
N THR A 124 0.65 12.71 7.09
CA THR A 124 1.81 12.93 7.95
C THR A 124 2.46 11.61 8.43
N PRO A 125 3.81 11.57 8.51
CA PRO A 125 4.67 10.50 9.05
C PRO A 125 4.08 9.47 10.05
N GLN A 126 4.15 8.17 9.72
CA GLN A 126 4.06 7.12 10.76
C GLN A 126 5.36 7.05 11.58
N THR A 127 5.22 6.94 12.90
CA THR A 127 6.33 6.84 13.86
C THR A 127 7.20 5.60 13.60
N ALA A 128 8.52 5.79 13.70
CA ALA A 128 9.61 4.89 13.34
C ALA A 128 9.32 3.37 13.36
N THR A 129 9.51 2.72 12.21
CA THR A 129 9.80 1.28 12.21
C THR A 129 11.27 1.09 12.54
N SER A 130 11.60 0.77 13.80
CA SER A 130 12.96 0.39 14.17
C SER A 130 13.20 -1.06 13.75
N VAL A 131 14.20 -1.31 12.91
CA VAL A 131 14.66 -2.68 12.66
C VAL A 131 15.54 -3.11 13.84
N PRO A 132 15.35 -4.32 14.41
CA PRO A 132 16.25 -4.84 15.45
C PRO A 132 17.69 -4.83 14.96
N GLY A 133 18.63 -4.45 15.83
CA GLY A 133 20.03 -4.37 15.41
C GLY A 133 20.61 -5.74 15.09
N SER A 134 21.34 -5.86 13.98
CA SER A 134 22.00 -7.11 13.58
C SER A 134 23.46 -7.12 14.02
N THR A 135 23.92 -8.24 14.57
CA THR A 135 25.31 -8.44 14.96
C THR A 135 25.99 -9.40 14.01
N THR A 136 27.15 -9.01 13.46
CA THR A 136 27.99 -9.88 12.63
C THR A 136 29.34 -10.04 13.31
N GLY A 137 29.76 -11.29 13.54
CA GLY A 137 31.07 -11.61 14.11
C GLY A 137 31.89 -12.48 13.16
N SER A 138 33.19 -12.21 13.04
CA SER A 138 34.11 -13.04 12.25
C SER A 138 35.43 -13.25 12.97
N SER A 139 36.03 -14.42 12.78
CA SER A 139 37.36 -14.76 13.26
C SER A 139 38.22 -15.25 12.10
N SER A 140 39.42 -14.69 11.94
CA SER A 140 40.42 -15.16 10.96
C SER A 140 41.63 -15.73 11.69
N GLY A 141 42.15 -16.85 11.16
CA GLY A 141 43.30 -17.61 11.65
C GLY A 141 44.24 -17.99 10.52
#